data_AF-A0A2E3WY29-F1
#
_entry.id   AF-A0A2E3WY29-F1
#
_cell.length_a   1.000
_cell.length_b   1.000
_cell.length_c   1.000
_cell.angle_alpha   90.00
_cell.angle_beta   90.00
_cell.angle_gamma   90.00
#
_symmetry.space_group_name_H-M   'P 1'
#
loop_
_entity.id
_entity.type
_entity.pdbx_description
1 polymer ?
#
loop_
_entity_poly.entity_id
_entity_poly.type
_entity_poly.pdbx_seq_one_letter_code
_entity_poly.pdbx_strand_id
1 'polypeptide(L)'
;MDYNDQLKTLSECIFALESSSTTDLEEILESGSLANVQVYKNRLIETVSRVLRVHYPATYLRANDVHFKRLCVSFIVDIGITTYNIDDLARRFSSFLEETVGDHEDELLVQLAKIDQLWSFASLDGISEVTVLSGTLYIWQDIIANQPSNRSFDPSKFETIELAEVAGEPVLRLISSI
;
A
#
# COMPACT_ATOMS: atom_id res chain seq x y z
N MET A 1 9.98 -19.85 30.18
CA MET A 1 9.33 -19.62 28.88
C MET A 1 9.63 -20.81 28.00
N ASP A 2 8.63 -21.43 27.37
CA ASP A 2 8.89 -22.54 26.47
C ASP A 2 9.38 -22.03 25.09
N TYR A 3 9.89 -22.94 24.24
CA TYR A 3 10.45 -22.58 22.94
C TYR A 3 9.42 -21.98 21.96
N ASN A 4 8.17 -22.44 21.99
CA ASN A 4 7.09 -21.91 21.16
C ASN A 4 6.70 -20.51 21.63
N ASP A 5 6.68 -20.25 22.94
CA ASP A 5 6.47 -18.92 23.48
C ASP A 5 7.58 -17.96 23.02
N GLN A 6 8.85 -18.40 23.05
CA GLN A 6 9.98 -17.61 22.56
C GLN A 6 9.88 -17.29 21.06
N LEU A 7 9.54 -18.29 20.23
CA LEU A 7 9.34 -18.09 18.79
C LEU A 7 8.20 -17.14 18.48
N LYS A 8 7.11 -17.24 19.24
CA LYS A 8 5.95 -16.36 19.10
C LYS A 8 6.32 -14.92 19.45
N THR A 9 6.98 -14.69 20.58
CA THR A 9 7.46 -13.36 20.99
C THR A 9 8.42 -12.76 19.97
N LEU A 10 9.34 -13.56 19.40
CA LEU A 10 10.26 -13.11 18.35
C LEU A 10 9.52 -12.72 17.07
N SER A 11 8.57 -13.54 16.65
CA SER A 11 7.73 -13.30 15.47
C SER A 11 6.92 -12.01 15.66
N GLU A 12 6.20 -11.90 16.78
CA GLU A 12 5.42 -10.71 17.15
C GLU A 12 6.32 -9.46 17.20
N CYS A 13 7.53 -9.56 17.76
CA CYS A 13 8.44 -8.42 17.77
C CYS A 13 8.91 -7.99 16.38
N ILE A 14 9.24 -8.93 15.48
CA ILE A 14 9.65 -8.62 14.11
C ILE A 14 8.49 -7.98 13.34
N PHE A 15 7.27 -8.49 13.52
CA PHE A 15 6.09 -8.08 12.75
C PHE A 15 5.34 -6.88 13.31
N ALA A 16 5.36 -6.65 14.63
CA ALA A 16 4.67 -5.53 15.26
C ALA A 16 5.26 -4.18 14.81
N LEU A 17 6.54 -4.14 14.41
CA LEU A 17 7.35 -2.96 14.06
C LEU A 17 7.43 -1.86 15.13
N GLU A 18 6.38 -1.65 15.91
CA GLU A 18 6.36 -0.90 17.16
C GLU A 18 7.45 -1.42 18.09
N SER A 19 7.94 -0.51 18.91
CA SER A 19 8.85 -0.78 20.00
C SER A 19 8.14 -1.62 21.07
N SER A 20 7.82 -2.88 20.78
CA SER A 20 7.70 -3.87 21.86
C SER A 20 9.01 -3.81 22.63
N SER A 21 8.91 -3.62 23.94
CA SER A 21 10.00 -3.36 24.87
C SER A 21 11.19 -4.25 24.53
N THR A 22 12.30 -3.64 24.12
CA THR A 22 13.60 -4.33 23.96
C THR A 22 13.93 -5.20 25.16
N THR A 23 13.37 -4.85 26.33
CA THR A 23 13.38 -5.60 27.59
C THR A 23 12.92 -7.07 27.47
N ASP A 24 11.84 -7.38 26.73
CA ASP A 24 11.33 -8.76 26.62
C ASP A 24 12.19 -9.61 25.69
N LEU A 25 12.83 -8.98 24.69
CA LEU A 25 13.76 -9.64 23.78
C LEU A 25 15.15 -9.81 24.39
N GLU A 26 15.59 -8.89 25.25
CA GLU A 26 16.86 -8.98 25.99
C GLU A 26 16.90 -10.20 26.93
N GLU A 27 15.75 -10.68 27.42
CA GLU A 27 15.64 -11.92 28.19
C GLU A 27 15.74 -13.19 27.33
N ILE A 28 15.55 -13.07 26.00
CA ILE A 28 15.50 -14.19 25.04
C ILE A 28 16.77 -14.25 24.18
N LEU A 29 17.34 -13.09 23.85
CA LEU A 29 18.37 -12.92 22.83
C LEU A 29 19.63 -12.25 23.40
N GLU A 30 20.79 -12.77 23.00
CA GLU A 30 22.06 -12.08 23.20
C GLU A 30 22.13 -10.79 22.36
N SER A 31 23.01 -9.86 22.76
CA SER A 31 23.14 -8.51 22.16
C SER A 31 23.36 -8.53 20.64
N GLY A 32 24.09 -9.52 20.11
CA GLY A 32 24.30 -9.69 18.66
C GLY A 32 23.03 -10.11 17.89
N SER A 33 22.09 -10.77 18.56
CA SER A 33 20.84 -11.25 17.98
C SER A 33 19.77 -10.16 17.93
N LEU A 34 19.80 -9.18 18.84
CA LEU A 34 18.95 -7.98 18.78
C LEU A 34 19.25 -7.11 17.55
N ALA A 35 20.53 -6.95 17.20
CA ALA A 35 20.92 -6.24 15.98
C ALA A 35 20.36 -6.93 14.72
N ASN A 36 20.31 -8.27 14.72
CA ASN A 36 19.73 -9.04 13.61
C ASN A 36 18.21 -8.82 13.50
N VAL A 37 17.48 -8.72 14.62
CA VAL A 37 16.04 -8.38 14.61
C VAL A 37 15.79 -7.05 13.90
N GLN A 38 16.60 -6.03 14.17
CA GLN A 38 16.48 -4.74 13.47
C GLN A 38 16.76 -4.88 11.96
N VAL A 39 17.72 -5.70 11.56
CA VAL A 39 17.98 -6.00 10.14
C VAL A 39 16.77 -6.67 9.49
N TYR A 40 16.12 -7.61 10.18
CA TYR A 40 14.91 -8.26 9.67
C TYR A 40 13.73 -7.29 9.53
N LYS A 41 13.51 -6.41 10.52
CA LYS A 41 12.50 -5.33 10.44
C LYS A 41 12.74 -4.44 9.22
N ASN A 42 13.98 -3.99 9.03
CA ASN A 42 14.34 -3.13 7.90
C ASN A 42 14.12 -3.83 6.56
N ARG A 43 14.51 -5.11 6.45
CA ARG A 43 14.28 -5.92 5.23
C ARG A 43 12.79 -6.13 4.94
N LEU A 44 11.96 -6.32 5.98
CA LEU A 44 10.51 -6.43 5.81
C LEU A 44 9.95 -5.13 5.23
N ILE A 45 10.27 -3.99 5.83
CA ILE A 45 9.83 -2.67 5.36
C ILE A 45 10.27 -2.44 3.91
N GLU A 46 11.53 -2.73 3.57
CA GLU A 46 12.04 -2.60 2.21
C GLU A 46 11.31 -3.51 1.22
N THR A 47 11.02 -4.75 1.62
CA THR A 47 10.34 -5.72 0.75
C THR A 47 8.90 -5.30 0.49
N VAL A 48 8.17 -4.93 1.54
CA VAL A 48 6.79 -4.43 1.43
C VAL A 48 6.76 -3.15 0.60
N SER A 49 7.64 -2.19 0.88
CA SER A 49 7.71 -0.93 0.13
C SER A 49 7.99 -1.17 -1.35
N ARG A 50 8.88 -2.12 -1.67
CA ARG A 50 9.21 -2.49 -3.06
C ARG A 50 8.01 -3.10 -3.78
N VAL A 51 7.29 -4.03 -3.14
CA VAL A 51 6.11 -4.67 -3.73
C VAL A 51 4.98 -3.66 -3.91
N LEU A 52 4.68 -2.87 -2.87
CA LEU A 52 3.67 -1.82 -2.95
C LEU A 52 4.00 -0.78 -4.02
N ARG A 53 5.27 -0.42 -4.22
CA ARG A 53 5.66 0.50 -5.29
C ARG A 53 5.40 -0.06 -6.70
N VAL A 54 5.49 -1.38 -6.89
CA VAL A 54 5.17 -2.02 -8.17
C VAL A 54 3.67 -1.98 -8.43
N HIS A 55 2.86 -2.25 -7.40
CA HIS A 55 1.40 -2.30 -7.53
C HIS A 55 0.70 -0.95 -7.40
N TYR A 56 1.33 0.03 -6.76
CA TYR A 56 0.81 1.37 -6.52
C TYR A 56 1.73 2.48 -7.06
N PRO A 57 2.06 2.46 -8.36
CA PRO A 57 3.05 3.37 -8.93
C PRO A 57 2.61 4.84 -8.88
N ALA A 58 1.35 5.16 -9.19
CA ALA A 58 0.89 6.56 -9.16
C ALA A 58 0.81 7.09 -7.73
N THR A 59 0.31 6.26 -6.82
CA THR A 59 0.26 6.54 -5.38
C THR A 59 1.65 6.82 -4.81
N TYR A 60 2.64 5.98 -5.16
CA TYR A 60 4.04 6.18 -4.79
C TYR A 60 4.60 7.53 -5.29
N LEU A 61 4.38 7.83 -6.57
CA LEU A 61 4.87 9.06 -7.19
C LEU A 61 4.23 10.32 -6.56
N ARG A 62 2.93 10.26 -6.25
CA ARG A 62 2.21 11.33 -5.55
C ARG A 62 2.70 11.53 -4.12
N ALA A 63 2.86 10.44 -3.37
CA ALA A 63 3.30 10.47 -1.99
C ALA A 63 4.74 10.96 -1.85
N ASN A 64 5.63 10.66 -2.80
CA ASN A 64 7.10 10.70 -2.68
C ASN A 64 7.69 9.59 -1.78
N ASP A 65 8.98 9.31 -1.93
CA ASP A 65 9.67 8.18 -1.28
C ASP A 65 9.56 8.21 0.25
N VAL A 66 9.75 9.39 0.86
CA VAL A 66 9.74 9.54 2.33
C VAL A 66 8.33 9.30 2.89
N HIS A 67 7.31 9.90 2.27
CA HIS A 67 5.94 9.73 2.75
C HIS A 67 5.42 8.32 2.45
N PHE A 68 5.69 7.78 1.26
CA PHE A 68 5.28 6.42 0.89
C PHE A 68 5.87 5.38 1.84
N LYS A 69 7.14 5.51 2.22
CA LYS A 69 7.76 4.62 3.20
C LYS A 69 7.08 4.68 4.58
N ARG A 70 6.61 5.87 5.01
CA ARG A 70 5.84 6.02 6.26
C ARG A 70 4.46 5.35 6.16
N LEU A 71 3.79 5.47 5.01
CA LEU A 71 2.54 4.76 4.74
C LEU A 71 2.75 3.24 4.77
N CYS A 72 3.83 2.73 4.18
CA CYS A 72 4.17 1.31 4.24
C CYS A 72 4.40 0.82 5.67
N VAL A 73 5.12 1.58 6.50
CA VAL A 73 5.32 1.23 7.91
C VAL A 73 3.99 1.21 8.66
N SER A 74 3.16 2.24 8.48
CA SER A 74 1.85 2.34 9.13
C SER A 74 0.93 1.19 8.72
N PHE A 75 0.94 0.83 7.43
CA PHE A 75 0.21 -0.30 6.89
C PHE A 75 0.67 -1.64 7.49
N ILE A 76 1.98 -1.87 7.63
CA ILE A 76 2.52 -3.10 8.23
C ILE A 76 2.08 -3.24 9.69
N VAL A 77 2.10 -2.13 10.44
CA VAL A 77 1.68 -2.08 11.84
C VAL A 77 0.18 -2.37 11.95
N ASP A 78 -0.64 -1.69 11.16
CA ASP A 78 -2.10 -1.83 11.17
C ASP A 78 -2.56 -3.25 10.80
N ILE A 79 -1.99 -3.81 9.73
CA ILE A 79 -2.42 -5.10 9.22
C ILE A 79 -1.97 -6.29 10.10
N GLY A 80 -0.93 -6.08 10.92
CA GLY A 80 -0.30 -7.12 11.73
C GLY A 80 0.19 -8.28 10.86
N ILE A 81 1.28 -8.09 10.10
CA ILE A 81 1.78 -9.11 9.16
C ILE A 81 2.04 -10.42 9.90
N THR A 82 1.26 -11.45 9.58
CA THR A 82 1.44 -12.81 10.10
C THR A 82 1.79 -13.80 8.99
N THR A 83 1.79 -13.36 7.73
CA THR A 83 1.95 -14.23 6.56
C THR A 83 3.07 -13.74 5.65
N TYR A 84 3.70 -14.67 4.93
CA TYR A 84 4.76 -14.38 3.96
C TYR A 84 4.23 -13.89 2.60
N ASN A 85 2.91 -13.87 2.36
CA ASN A 85 2.36 -13.50 1.06
C ASN A 85 2.15 -11.98 0.95
N ILE A 86 3.19 -11.28 0.51
CA ILE A 86 3.19 -9.83 0.39
C ILE A 86 2.25 -9.34 -0.73
N ASP A 87 1.99 -10.15 -1.76
CA ASP A 87 1.04 -9.78 -2.81
C ASP A 87 -0.40 -9.77 -2.29
N ASP A 88 -0.79 -10.72 -1.44
CA ASP A 88 -2.09 -10.69 -0.77
C ASP A 88 -2.22 -9.50 0.19
N LEU A 89 -1.12 -9.11 0.84
CA LEU A 89 -1.09 -7.90 1.65
C LEU A 89 -1.28 -6.66 0.78
N ALA A 90 -0.61 -6.57 -0.36
CA ALA A 90 -0.69 -5.42 -1.26
C ALA A 90 -2.14 -5.13 -1.70
N ARG A 91 -2.99 -6.16 -1.83
CA ARG A 91 -4.42 -5.99 -2.16
C ARG A 91 -5.21 -5.20 -1.11
N ARG A 92 -4.75 -5.17 0.15
CA ARG A 92 -5.42 -4.46 1.26
C ARG A 92 -4.96 -3.01 1.41
N PHE A 93 -3.94 -2.58 0.67
CA PHE A 93 -3.32 -1.28 0.85
C PHE A 93 -4.25 -0.12 0.46
N SER A 94 -5.04 -0.25 -0.62
CA SER A 94 -6.02 0.78 -1.00
C SER A 94 -7.07 1.02 0.11
N SER A 95 -7.60 -0.06 0.70
CA SER A 95 -8.57 0.05 1.81
C SER A 95 -7.95 0.66 3.05
N PHE A 96 -6.71 0.30 3.38
CA PHE A 96 -5.95 0.93 4.46
C PHE A 96 -5.82 2.45 4.27
N LEU A 97 -5.51 2.91 3.04
CA LEU A 97 -5.42 4.33 2.75
C LEU A 97 -6.77 5.04 2.87
N GLU A 98 -7.85 4.40 2.44
CA GLU A 98 -9.20 4.95 2.60
C GLU A 98 -9.58 5.13 4.06
N GLU A 99 -9.27 4.15 4.92
CA GLU A 99 -9.55 4.20 6.36
C GLU A 99 -8.64 5.16 7.13
N THR A 100 -7.36 5.28 6.73
CA THR A 100 -6.34 6.01 7.50
C THR A 100 -6.13 7.45 7.01
N VAL A 101 -6.28 7.69 5.71
CA VAL A 101 -6.02 8.98 5.05
C VAL A 101 -7.32 9.66 4.60
N GLY A 102 -8.35 8.86 4.27
CA GLY A 102 -9.60 9.33 3.65
C GLY A 102 -10.35 10.40 4.45
N ASP A 103 -10.14 10.47 5.76
CA ASP A 103 -10.83 11.45 6.60
C ASP A 103 -10.09 12.80 6.71
N HIS A 104 -8.78 12.92 6.39
CA HIS A 104 -8.01 14.06 6.89
C HIS A 104 -7.05 14.85 5.98
N GLU A 105 -6.37 14.36 4.92
CA GLU A 105 -5.33 15.23 4.28
C GLU A 105 -5.06 15.09 2.76
N ASP A 106 -5.24 13.94 2.11
CA ASP A 106 -4.94 13.78 0.66
C ASP A 106 -5.91 12.82 -0.03
N GLU A 107 -7.13 13.31 -0.30
CA GLU A 107 -8.16 12.54 -1.02
C GLU A 107 -7.65 12.02 -2.37
N LEU A 108 -6.87 12.82 -3.10
CA LEU A 108 -6.32 12.43 -4.39
C LEU A 108 -5.42 11.19 -4.26
N LEU A 109 -4.60 11.10 -3.21
CA LEU A 109 -3.77 9.92 -2.96
C LEU A 109 -4.63 8.65 -2.83
N VAL A 110 -5.74 8.72 -2.09
CA VAL A 110 -6.68 7.61 -1.93
C VAL A 110 -7.33 7.24 -3.26
N GLN A 111 -7.75 8.23 -4.06
CA GLN A 111 -8.34 7.97 -5.38
C GLN A 111 -7.33 7.34 -6.36
N LEU A 112 -6.07 7.78 -6.34
CA LEU A 112 -5.01 7.17 -7.14
C LEU A 112 -4.76 5.71 -6.75
N ALA A 113 -4.82 5.40 -5.45
CA ALA A 113 -4.66 4.03 -4.96
C ALA A 113 -5.77 3.09 -5.46
N LYS A 114 -7.01 3.58 -5.59
CA LYS A 114 -8.12 2.80 -6.17
C LYS A 114 -7.86 2.43 -7.63
N ILE A 115 -7.30 3.36 -8.42
CA ILE A 115 -6.96 3.11 -9.82
C ILE A 115 -5.78 2.15 -9.94
N ASP A 116 -4.73 2.36 -9.13
CA ASP A 116 -3.58 1.45 -9.04
C ASP A 116 -4.02 0.03 -8.67
N GLN A 117 -4.93 -0.12 -7.70
CA GLN A 117 -5.50 -1.41 -7.29
C GLN A 117 -6.26 -2.07 -8.45
N LEU A 118 -7.14 -1.34 -9.13
CA LEU A 118 -7.85 -1.84 -10.30
C LEU A 118 -6.87 -2.33 -11.37
N TRP A 119 -5.83 -1.54 -11.67
CA TRP A 119 -4.83 -1.89 -12.67
C TRP A 119 -4.04 -3.16 -12.30
N SER A 120 -3.64 -3.30 -11.04
CA SER A 120 -2.78 -4.41 -10.61
C SER A 120 -3.52 -5.69 -10.26
N PHE A 121 -4.78 -5.61 -9.80
CA PHE A 121 -5.46 -6.74 -9.18
C PHE A 121 -6.83 -7.08 -9.77
N ALA A 122 -7.32 -6.38 -10.81
CA ALA A 122 -8.63 -6.64 -11.42
C ALA A 122 -8.90 -8.13 -11.72
N SER A 123 -7.91 -8.83 -12.29
CA SER A 123 -8.03 -10.24 -12.66
C SER A 123 -8.11 -11.19 -11.46
N LEU A 124 -7.53 -10.80 -10.33
CA LEU A 124 -7.50 -11.59 -9.10
C LEU A 124 -8.70 -11.30 -8.20
N ASP A 125 -9.18 -10.07 -8.21
CA ASP A 125 -10.24 -9.59 -7.33
C ASP A 125 -11.63 -9.69 -7.96
N GLY A 126 -11.69 -9.94 -9.29
CA GLY A 126 -12.93 -9.85 -10.05
C GLY A 126 -13.49 -8.42 -10.09
N ILE A 127 -12.66 -7.42 -9.80
CA ILE A 127 -13.02 -6.00 -9.85
C ILE A 127 -12.80 -5.53 -11.29
N SER A 128 -13.87 -5.15 -11.97
CA SER A 128 -13.78 -4.58 -13.33
C SER A 128 -13.88 -3.07 -13.35
N GLU A 129 -14.35 -2.45 -12.26
CA GLU A 129 -14.59 -1.01 -12.19
C GLU A 129 -14.38 -0.44 -10.78
N VAL A 130 -14.03 0.85 -10.72
CA VAL A 130 -13.95 1.63 -9.49
C VAL A 130 -14.62 2.99 -9.68
N THR A 131 -15.24 3.49 -8.62
CA THR A 131 -15.73 4.87 -8.58
C THR A 131 -14.72 5.76 -7.86
N VAL A 132 -14.32 6.85 -8.51
CA VAL A 132 -13.34 7.81 -8.00
C VAL A 132 -13.81 9.24 -8.19
N LEU A 133 -13.09 10.20 -7.63
CA LEU A 133 -13.37 11.61 -7.84
C LEU A 133 -13.01 12.05 -9.26
N SER A 134 -13.74 13.02 -9.78
CA SER A 134 -13.61 13.47 -11.17
C SER A 134 -12.21 14.02 -11.45
N GLY A 135 -11.66 13.61 -12.60
CA GLY A 135 -10.32 13.99 -13.04
C GLY A 135 -9.20 13.05 -12.57
N THR A 136 -9.47 12.11 -11.66
CA THR A 136 -8.45 11.20 -11.10
C THR A 136 -7.79 10.34 -12.19
N LEU A 137 -8.56 9.76 -13.13
CA LEU A 137 -8.00 8.91 -14.19
C LEU A 137 -6.93 9.64 -15.00
N TYR A 138 -7.20 10.89 -15.33
CA TYR A 138 -6.28 11.63 -16.17
C TYR A 138 -5.03 12.09 -15.40
N ILE A 139 -5.19 12.46 -14.13
CA ILE A 139 -4.05 12.74 -13.25
C ILE A 139 -3.19 11.49 -13.09
N TRP A 140 -3.81 10.32 -12.91
CA TRP A 140 -3.12 9.03 -12.86
C TRP A 140 -2.30 8.81 -14.15
N GLN A 141 -2.90 8.99 -15.33
CA GLN A 141 -2.22 8.86 -16.62
C GLN A 141 -1.03 9.81 -16.74
N ASP A 142 -1.21 11.08 -16.36
CA ASP A 142 -0.16 12.10 -16.41
C ASP A 142 1.01 11.74 -15.45
N ILE A 143 0.71 11.27 -14.24
CA ILE A 143 1.71 10.81 -13.26
C ILE A 143 2.51 9.63 -13.80
N ILE A 144 1.84 8.59 -14.31
CA ILE A 144 2.50 7.39 -14.85
C ILE A 144 3.34 7.73 -16.09
N ALA A 145 2.86 8.64 -16.94
CA ALA A 145 3.60 9.13 -18.10
C ALA A 145 4.72 10.13 -17.75
N ASN A 146 4.85 10.52 -16.47
CA ASN A 146 5.75 11.56 -16.00
C ASN A 146 5.57 12.89 -16.76
N GLN A 147 4.32 13.26 -17.00
CA GLN A 147 3.92 14.50 -17.66
C GLN A 147 3.33 15.49 -16.64
N PRO A 148 3.56 16.81 -16.80
CA PRO A 148 2.89 17.80 -15.99
C PRO A 148 1.38 17.75 -16.26
N SER A 149 0.58 17.52 -15.22
CA SER A 149 -0.87 17.52 -15.34
C SER A 149 -1.41 18.95 -15.35
N ASN A 150 -2.17 19.27 -16.39
CA ASN A 150 -2.89 20.55 -16.52
C ASN A 150 -4.40 20.38 -16.24
N ARG A 151 -4.81 19.20 -15.75
CA ARG A 151 -6.23 18.83 -15.62
C ARG A 151 -6.72 19.07 -14.20
N SER A 152 -7.99 19.44 -14.07
CA SER A 152 -8.61 19.75 -12.79
C SER A 152 -9.10 18.49 -12.08
N PHE A 153 -8.73 18.34 -10.81
CA PHE A 153 -9.36 17.44 -9.87
C PHE A 153 -10.60 18.12 -9.27
N ASP A 154 -11.76 17.48 -9.36
CA ASP A 154 -13.02 17.99 -8.80
C ASP A 154 -13.53 17.03 -7.71
N PRO A 155 -13.28 17.34 -6.42
CA PRO A 155 -13.69 16.47 -5.32
C PRO A 155 -15.20 16.47 -5.07
N SER A 156 -15.98 17.28 -5.81
CA SER A 156 -17.44 17.33 -5.67
C SER A 156 -18.18 16.38 -6.60
N LYS A 157 -17.48 15.72 -7.53
CA LYS A 157 -18.08 14.84 -8.55
C LYS A 157 -17.41 13.49 -8.58
N PHE A 158 -18.18 12.49 -8.98
CA PHE A 158 -17.70 11.12 -9.09
C PHE A 158 -17.68 10.67 -10.56
N GLU A 159 -16.75 9.77 -10.85
CA GLU A 159 -16.51 9.17 -12.15
C GLU A 159 -16.27 7.68 -11.97
N THR A 160 -16.78 6.87 -12.89
CA THR A 160 -16.57 5.42 -12.87
C THR A 160 -15.56 5.05 -13.95
N ILE A 161 -14.52 4.34 -13.53
CA ILE A 161 -13.43 3.86 -14.37
C ILE A 161 -13.55 2.36 -14.49
N GLU A 162 -13.47 1.85 -15.72
CA GLU A 162 -13.43 0.43 -16.05
C GLU A 162 -12.03 0.04 -16.51
N LEU A 163 -11.59 -1.16 -16.14
CA LEU A 163 -10.51 -1.85 -16.83
C LEU A 163 -11.09 -2.71 -17.96
N ALA A 164 -10.84 -2.30 -19.21
CA ALA A 164 -11.27 -3.01 -20.41
C ALA A 164 -10.08 -3.66 -21.11
N GLU A 165 -10.35 -4.61 -22.00
CA GLU A 165 -9.36 -5.17 -22.92
C GLU A 165 -9.60 -4.62 -24.32
N VAL A 166 -8.59 -3.97 -24.91
CA VAL A 166 -8.65 -3.42 -26.27
C VAL A 166 -7.49 -4.01 -27.06
N ALA A 167 -7.82 -4.83 -28.06
CA ALA A 167 -6.83 -5.53 -28.90
C ALA A 167 -5.83 -6.40 -28.11
N GLY A 168 -6.28 -7.01 -27.00
CA GLY A 168 -5.43 -7.85 -26.14
C GLY A 168 -4.67 -7.09 -25.06
N GLU A 169 -4.77 -5.76 -25.02
CA GLU A 169 -4.07 -4.93 -24.04
C GLU A 169 -5.06 -4.36 -23.01
N PRO A 170 -4.71 -4.37 -21.70
CA PRO A 170 -5.53 -3.75 -20.67
C PRO A 170 -5.52 -2.22 -20.81
N VAL A 171 -6.70 -1.60 -20.76
CA VAL A 171 -6.90 -0.16 -20.90
C VAL A 171 -7.91 0.34 -19.87
N LEU A 172 -7.52 1.34 -19.10
CA LEU A 172 -8.44 2.07 -18.21
C LEU A 172 -9.24 3.10 -19.01
N ARG A 173 -10.57 3.09 -18.85
CA ARG A 173 -11.46 4.04 -19.53
C ARG A 173 -12.54 4.58 -18.60
N LEU A 174 -12.92 5.84 -18.81
CA LEU A 174 -14.07 6.46 -18.16
C LEU A 174 -15.36 5.95 -18.82
N ILE A 175 -16.32 5.48 -18.02
CA ILE A 175 -17.61 4.95 -18.51
C ILE A 175 -18.82 5.77 -18.08
N SER A 176 -18.72 6.53 -16.99
CA SER A 176 -19.78 7.43 -16.54
C SER A 176 -19.24 8.53 -15.63
N SER A 177 -19.99 9.64 -15.57
CA SER A 177 -19.82 10.73 -14.62
C SER A 177 -21.14 10.91 -13.87
N ILE A 178 -21.08 11.06 -12.54
CA ILE A 178 -22.22 11.14 -11.63
C ILE A 178 -22.19 12.48 -10.90
#